data_AF-A0A1U7VMF9-F1
#
_entry.id   AF-A0A1U7VMF9-F1
#
_cell.length_a   1.000
_cell.length_b   1.000
_cell.length_c   1.000
_cell.angle_alpha   90.00
_cell.angle_beta   90.00
_cell.angle_gamma   90.00
#
_symmetry.space_group_name_H-M   'P 1'
#
loop_
_entity.id
_entity.type
_entity.pdbx_description
1 polymer ?
#
loop_
_entity_poly.entity_id
_entity_poly.type
_entity_poly.pdbx_seq_one_letter_code
_entity_poly.pdbx_strand_id
1 'polypeptide(L)'
;MGSVNGLICLLIGLDRLVLWNPSTRKFKQLPDLMPKHTDDYNFNYGFEYDEVHDDYKVVGIFCTPTHGYVCVYSLKTDSWRRLGDMQGGLLYHRSAKLVHGKFHWVTMHADGSVASIDLVEERADGWGITSIDLVDEKCRKVELPRCRGYFYLTPGVLGSELSMLCNYDRTRDDVWVMKEYGVKESWKKLYTFSYPNVLKNWSI
;
A
#
# COMPACT_ATOMS: atom_id res chain seq x y z
N MET A 1 -7.73 0.14 -1.26
CA MET A 1 -8.73 -0.15 -2.29
C MET A 1 -9.03 1.10 -3.10
N GLY A 2 -9.42 0.91 -4.36
CA GLY A 2 -9.48 1.99 -5.34
C GLY A 2 -10.71 1.89 -6.24
N SER A 3 -10.93 2.97 -6.99
CA SER A 3 -11.97 3.08 -8.01
C SER A 3 -11.37 3.63 -9.29
N VAL A 4 -11.88 3.16 -10.43
CA VAL A 4 -11.51 3.66 -11.76
C VAL A 4 -12.70 3.47 -12.69
N ASN A 5 -13.00 4.48 -13.51
CA ASN A 5 -14.10 4.45 -14.49
C ASN A 5 -15.46 4.06 -13.89
N GLY A 6 -15.74 4.48 -12.65
CA GLY A 6 -16.99 4.17 -11.93
C GLY A 6 -17.09 2.73 -11.39
N LEU A 7 -16.09 1.88 -11.65
CA LEU A 7 -15.96 0.56 -11.04
C LEU A 7 -15.16 0.68 -9.73
N ILE A 8 -15.61 0.00 -8.69
CA ILE A 8 -14.99 0.01 -7.37
C ILE A 8 -14.48 -1.40 -7.07
N CYS A 9 -13.21 -1.52 -6.67
CA CYS A 9 -12.67 -2.76 -6.15
C CYS A 9 -12.76 -2.74 -4.62
N LEU A 10 -13.51 -3.70 -4.06
CA LEU A 10 -13.79 -3.86 -2.64
C LEU A 10 -13.23 -5.19 -2.13
N LEU A 11 -12.89 -5.22 -0.85
CA LEU A 11 -12.38 -6.33 -0.07
C LEU A 11 -13.36 -6.43 1.08
N ILE A 12 -14.15 -7.48 1.08
CA ILE A 12 -15.21 -7.73 2.04
C ILE A 12 -14.72 -8.82 2.99
N GLY A 13 -14.72 -8.54 4.29
CA GLY A 13 -14.14 -9.44 5.27
C GLY A 13 -12.61 -9.43 5.18
N LEU A 14 -12.00 -10.62 5.13
CA LEU A 14 -10.54 -10.76 5.08
C LEU A 14 -10.04 -11.10 3.67
N ASP A 15 -10.83 -11.74 2.82
CA ASP A 15 -10.35 -12.45 1.63
C ASP A 15 -11.16 -12.20 0.36
N ARG A 16 -12.39 -11.69 0.45
CA ARG A 16 -13.29 -11.61 -0.72
C ARG A 16 -13.11 -10.31 -1.48
N LEU A 17 -12.48 -10.40 -2.64
CA LEU A 17 -12.42 -9.30 -3.60
C LEU A 17 -13.68 -9.26 -4.46
N VAL A 18 -14.28 -8.07 -4.56
CA VAL A 18 -15.48 -7.79 -5.33
C VAL A 18 -15.26 -6.54 -6.18
N LEU A 19 -15.52 -6.67 -7.49
CA LEU A 19 -15.71 -5.53 -8.37
C LEU A 19 -17.17 -5.13 -8.35
N TRP A 20 -17.46 -3.88 -8.00
CA TRP A 20 -18.82 -3.35 -7.88
C TRP A 20 -18.99 -2.11 -8.74
N ASN A 21 -20.01 -2.11 -9.59
CA ASN A 21 -20.46 -0.95 -10.34
C ASN A 21 -21.74 -0.41 -9.64
N PRO A 22 -21.66 0.67 -8.86
CA PRO A 22 -22.81 1.19 -8.12
C PRO A 22 -23.95 1.67 -9.03
N SER A 23 -23.63 2.28 -10.17
CA SER A 23 -24.62 2.84 -11.10
C SER A 23 -25.50 1.77 -11.74
N THR A 24 -24.93 0.58 -12.01
CA THR A 24 -25.69 -0.57 -12.55
C THR A 24 -26.16 -1.54 -11.47
N ARG A 25 -25.72 -1.34 -10.22
CA ARG A 25 -25.93 -2.24 -9.08
C ARG A 25 -25.42 -3.67 -9.31
N LYS A 26 -24.52 -3.86 -10.28
CA LYS A 26 -23.91 -5.16 -10.58
C LYS A 26 -22.60 -5.31 -9.80
N PHE A 27 -22.36 -6.52 -9.32
CA PHE A 27 -21.09 -6.89 -8.71
C PHE A 27 -20.59 -8.22 -9.27
N LYS A 28 -19.27 -8.39 -9.26
CA LYS A 28 -18.59 -9.64 -9.58
C LYS A 28 -17.60 -9.93 -8.46
N GLN A 29 -17.77 -11.06 -7.80
CA GLN A 29 -16.75 -11.60 -6.93
C GLN A 29 -15.62 -12.17 -7.79
N LEU A 30 -14.38 -11.85 -7.44
CA LEU A 30 -13.22 -12.39 -8.13
C LEU A 30 -12.94 -13.83 -7.67
N PRO A 31 -12.33 -14.68 -8.53
CA PRO A 31 -11.87 -16.00 -8.11
C PRO A 31 -10.94 -15.88 -6.89
N ASP A 32 -11.09 -16.80 -5.93
CA ASP A 32 -10.26 -16.82 -4.74
C ASP A 32 -8.79 -16.97 -5.12
N LEU A 33 -8.00 -15.95 -4.80
CA LEU A 33 -6.55 -15.98 -4.97
C LEU A 33 -5.83 -16.53 -3.74
N MET A 34 -6.44 -16.35 -2.56
CA MET A 34 -5.73 -16.56 -1.31
C MET A 34 -5.21 -18.01 -1.23
N PRO A 35 -3.93 -18.20 -0.86
CA PRO A 35 -3.44 -19.52 -0.52
C PRO A 35 -4.40 -20.11 0.51
N LYS A 36 -5.00 -21.26 0.21
CA LYS A 36 -6.01 -21.88 1.07
C LYS A 36 -5.49 -22.29 2.46
N HIS A 37 -4.20 -22.05 2.74
CA HIS A 37 -3.53 -22.40 3.96
C HIS A 37 -2.39 -21.40 4.20
N THR A 38 -2.58 -20.43 5.09
CA THR A 38 -1.56 -19.85 6.00
C THR A 38 -2.10 -18.55 6.60
N ASP A 39 -2.33 -18.56 7.92
CA ASP A 39 -2.65 -17.36 8.72
C ASP A 39 -1.48 -16.34 8.77
N ASP A 40 -0.35 -16.66 8.12
CA ASP A 40 0.92 -15.93 8.21
C ASP A 40 1.12 -14.84 7.13
N TYR A 41 0.25 -14.76 6.11
CA TYR A 41 0.40 -13.75 5.05
C TYR A 41 -0.39 -12.48 5.35
N ASN A 42 0.32 -11.35 5.31
CA ASN A 42 -0.29 -10.04 5.12
C ASN A 42 -0.43 -9.78 3.61
N PHE A 43 -1.42 -8.97 3.23
CA PHE A 43 -1.69 -8.70 1.83
C PHE A 43 -2.16 -7.27 1.55
N ASN A 44 -1.81 -6.79 0.36
CA ASN A 44 -2.24 -5.51 -0.19
C ASN A 44 -2.85 -5.69 -1.56
N TYR A 45 -3.83 -4.84 -1.88
CA TYR A 45 -4.44 -4.83 -3.21
C TYR A 45 -4.33 -3.46 -3.88
N GLY A 46 -4.09 -3.49 -5.18
CA GLY A 46 -4.15 -2.36 -6.10
C GLY A 46 -5.20 -2.62 -7.19
N PHE A 47 -5.83 -1.56 -7.70
CA PHE A 47 -6.81 -1.66 -8.77
C PHE A 47 -6.55 -0.60 -9.82
N GLU A 48 -6.55 -0.99 -11.09
CA GLU A 48 -6.37 -0.08 -12.22
C GLU A 48 -7.17 -0.50 -13.44
N TYR A 49 -7.20 0.42 -14.41
CA TYR A 49 -7.62 0.17 -15.78
C TYR A 49 -6.39 0.32 -16.68
N ASP A 50 -6.02 -0.76 -17.35
CA ASP A 50 -4.97 -0.82 -18.35
C ASP A 50 -5.55 -0.35 -19.68
N GLU A 51 -5.28 0.90 -20.04
CA GLU A 51 -5.78 1.52 -21.27
C GLU A 51 -5.23 0.87 -22.54
N VAL A 52 -4.02 0.29 -22.49
CA VAL A 52 -3.35 -0.31 -23.65
C VAL A 52 -4.06 -1.60 -24.06
N HIS A 53 -4.42 -2.42 -23.06
CA HIS A 53 -5.10 -3.70 -23.28
C HIS A 53 -6.61 -3.61 -23.06
N ASP A 54 -7.14 -2.42 -22.73
CA ASP A 54 -8.54 -2.17 -22.37
C ASP A 54 -9.03 -3.16 -21.30
N ASP A 55 -8.30 -3.30 -20.20
CA ASP A 55 -8.57 -4.32 -19.19
C ASP A 55 -8.58 -3.75 -17.78
N TYR A 56 -9.45 -4.29 -16.93
CA TYR A 56 -9.42 -3.98 -15.51
C TYR A 56 -8.53 -4.99 -14.81
N LYS A 57 -7.52 -4.48 -14.11
CA LYS A 57 -6.53 -5.32 -13.43
C LYS A 57 -6.54 -5.09 -11.93
N VAL A 58 -6.45 -6.19 -11.18
CA VAL A 58 -6.24 -6.14 -9.73
C VAL A 58 -4.87 -6.72 -9.43
N VAL A 59 -4.05 -5.96 -8.72
CA VAL A 59 -2.76 -6.43 -8.22
C VAL A 59 -2.95 -6.91 -6.79
N GLY A 60 -2.57 -8.15 -6.51
CA GLY A 60 -2.48 -8.70 -5.17
C GLY A 60 -1.02 -8.88 -4.77
N ILE A 61 -0.62 -8.28 -3.66
CA ILE A 61 0.71 -8.39 -3.08
C ILE A 61 0.56 -9.20 -1.80
N PHE A 62 1.32 -10.28 -1.68
CA PHE A 62 1.26 -11.21 -0.55
C PHE A 62 2.63 -11.30 0.09
N CYS A 63 2.73 -11.12 1.39
CA CYS A 63 4.00 -11.18 2.11
C CYS A 63 3.86 -11.91 3.45
N THR A 64 4.78 -12.82 3.72
CA THR A 64 5.21 -13.20 5.07
C THR A 64 6.40 -12.33 5.48
N PRO A 65 6.91 -12.43 6.72
CA PRO A 65 8.12 -11.69 7.12
C PRO A 65 9.34 -11.95 6.23
N THR A 66 9.44 -13.12 5.58
CA THR A 66 10.64 -13.54 4.83
C THR A 66 10.43 -13.65 3.32
N HIS A 67 9.21 -13.95 2.87
CA HIS A 67 8.90 -14.16 1.46
C HIS A 67 7.70 -13.32 1.01
N GLY A 68 7.72 -12.83 -0.22
CA GLY A 68 6.56 -12.21 -0.83
C GLY A 68 6.45 -12.53 -2.31
N TYR A 69 5.27 -12.32 -2.87
CA TYR A 69 5.03 -12.45 -4.30
C TYR A 69 3.90 -11.53 -4.74
N VAL A 70 3.85 -11.27 -6.05
CA VAL A 70 2.83 -10.43 -6.69
C VAL A 70 2.03 -11.25 -7.68
N CYS A 71 0.72 -11.09 -7.64
CA CYS A 71 -0.23 -11.66 -8.59
C CYS A 71 -1.05 -10.55 -9.25
N VAL A 72 -1.44 -10.76 -10.50
CA VAL A 72 -2.31 -9.86 -11.25
C VAL A 72 -3.52 -10.64 -11.74
N TYR A 73 -4.70 -10.12 -11.43
CA TYR A 73 -5.96 -10.54 -12.02
C TYR A 73 -6.24 -9.72 -13.25
N SER A 74 -6.67 -10.38 -14.32
CA SER A 74 -7.26 -9.74 -15.49
C SER A 74 -8.75 -10.00 -15.52
N LEU A 75 -9.56 -8.95 -15.65
CA LEU A 75 -11.00 -9.09 -15.81
C LEU A 75 -11.35 -9.72 -17.17
N LYS A 76 -10.59 -9.41 -18.22
CA LYS A 76 -10.77 -9.99 -19.56
C LYS A 76 -10.58 -11.50 -19.59
N THR A 77 -9.56 -12.03 -18.91
CA THR A 77 -9.30 -13.48 -18.89
C THR A 77 -9.94 -14.19 -17.71
N ASP A 78 -10.55 -13.44 -16.78
CA ASP A 78 -11.14 -13.92 -15.53
C ASP A 78 -10.19 -14.83 -14.73
N SER A 79 -8.89 -14.47 -14.70
CA SER A 79 -7.86 -15.33 -14.12
C SER A 79 -6.74 -14.53 -13.46
N TRP A 80 -6.09 -15.18 -12.50
CA TRP A 80 -4.91 -14.68 -11.82
C TRP A 80 -3.64 -15.23 -12.45
N ARG A 81 -2.60 -14.40 -12.52
CA ARG A 81 -1.25 -14.78 -12.93
C ARG A 81 -0.23 -14.26 -11.91
N ARG A 82 0.69 -15.13 -11.48
CA ARG A 82 1.83 -14.74 -10.63
C ARG A 82 2.89 -14.07 -11.50
N LEU A 83 3.38 -12.90 -11.08
CA LEU A 83 4.43 -12.16 -11.79
C LEU A 83 5.83 -12.57 -11.33
N GLY A 84 6.01 -12.78 -10.03
CA GLY A 84 7.30 -13.16 -9.48
C GLY A 84 7.36 -13.06 -7.98
N ASP A 85 8.53 -13.47 -7.48
CA ASP A 85 8.86 -13.50 -6.06
C ASP A 85 9.65 -12.26 -5.66
N MET A 86 9.49 -11.86 -4.40
CA MET A 86 10.16 -10.73 -3.81
C MET A 86 10.51 -11.01 -2.35
N GLN A 87 11.35 -10.14 -1.79
CA GLN A 87 11.64 -10.18 -0.36
C GLN A 87 10.35 -9.91 0.44
N GLY A 88 10.13 -10.69 1.49
CA GLY A 88 9.01 -10.50 2.41
C GLY A 88 9.12 -9.24 3.26
N GLY A 89 8.12 -9.06 4.10
CA GLY A 89 7.97 -7.94 5.02
C GLY A 89 6.53 -7.83 5.51
N LEU A 90 6.34 -7.07 6.58
CA LEU A 90 5.02 -6.77 7.11
C LEU A 90 4.37 -5.67 6.27
N LEU A 91 3.11 -5.91 5.87
CA LEU A 91 2.28 -4.96 5.15
C LEU A 91 1.25 -4.38 6.13
N TYR A 92 1.38 -3.10 6.46
CA TYR A 92 0.48 -2.43 7.41
C TYR A 92 -0.79 -1.88 6.76
N HIS A 93 -0.73 -1.49 5.48
CA HIS A 93 -1.85 -0.88 4.79
C HIS A 93 -2.33 -1.75 3.64
N ARG A 94 -3.56 -2.30 3.75
CA ARG A 94 -4.25 -3.13 2.75
C ARG A 94 -4.65 -2.39 1.45
N SER A 95 -3.83 -1.46 0.98
CA SER A 95 -4.05 -0.68 -0.24
C SER A 95 -2.71 -0.26 -0.84
N ALA A 96 -2.38 -0.80 -2.00
CA ALA A 96 -1.38 -0.21 -2.87
C ALA A 96 -1.92 1.09 -3.49
N LYS A 97 -1.02 1.99 -3.91
CA LYS A 97 -1.33 3.30 -4.51
C LYS A 97 -0.77 3.38 -5.91
N LEU A 98 -1.62 3.67 -6.89
CA LEU A 98 -1.23 3.81 -8.28
C LEU A 98 -0.74 5.24 -8.55
N VAL A 99 0.50 5.38 -9.00
CA VAL A 99 1.12 6.66 -9.40
C VAL A 99 1.94 6.41 -10.65
N HIS A 100 1.71 7.20 -11.71
CA HIS A 100 2.44 7.10 -12.98
C HIS A 100 2.52 5.66 -13.54
N GLY A 101 1.39 4.93 -13.50
CA GLY A 101 1.30 3.55 -14.00
C GLY A 101 1.94 2.49 -13.11
N LYS A 102 2.34 2.85 -11.88
CA LYS A 102 3.04 1.94 -10.96
C LYS A 102 2.31 1.85 -9.64
N PHE A 103 2.12 0.65 -9.12
CA PHE A 103 1.56 0.45 -7.78
C PHE A 103 2.66 0.54 -6.74
N HIS A 104 2.39 1.28 -5.67
CA HIS A 104 3.31 1.52 -4.55
C HIS A 104 2.71 1.00 -3.26
N TRP A 105 3.52 0.34 -2.45
CA TRP A 105 3.17 -0.05 -1.10
C TRP A 105 4.37 0.08 -0.19
N VAL A 106 4.08 0.10 1.10
CA VAL A 106 5.09 0.20 2.14
C VAL A 106 5.25 -1.17 2.79
N THR A 107 6.49 -1.57 2.98
CA THR A 107 6.89 -2.79 3.70
C THR A 107 7.71 -2.41 4.92
N MET A 108 7.50 -3.12 6.02
CA MET A 108 8.42 -3.11 7.17
C MET A 108 9.16 -4.45 7.22
N HIS A 109 10.46 -4.42 7.04
CA HIS A 109 11.31 -5.60 7.13
C HIS A 109 11.73 -5.81 8.58
N ALA A 110 11.49 -7.01 9.11
CA ALA A 110 12.06 -7.39 10.39
C ALA A 110 13.56 -7.62 10.18
N ASP A 111 14.39 -6.90 10.93
CA ASP A 111 15.82 -7.13 11.04
C ASP A 111 16.11 -8.39 11.86
N GLY A 112 15.53 -9.54 11.48
CA GLY A 112 15.80 -10.85 12.09
C GLY A 112 15.38 -11.03 13.56
N SER A 113 15.02 -9.96 14.30
CA SER A 113 14.48 -10.06 15.66
C SER A 113 12.96 -9.99 15.64
N VAL A 114 12.32 -11.15 15.70
CA VAL A 114 10.86 -11.32 15.89
C VAL A 114 10.42 -10.91 17.32
N ALA A 115 11.24 -10.15 18.03
CA ALA A 115 11.08 -9.84 19.45
C ALA A 115 11.21 -8.34 19.73
N SER A 116 10.35 -7.53 19.09
CA SER A 116 9.90 -6.24 19.64
C SER A 116 8.79 -5.67 18.77
N ILE A 117 7.59 -6.25 18.86
CA ILE A 117 6.35 -5.51 18.56
C ILE A 117 6.07 -4.47 19.66
N ASP A 118 6.77 -4.56 20.79
CA ASP A 118 6.72 -3.59 21.87
C ASP A 118 7.89 -2.61 21.78
N LEU A 119 7.54 -1.33 21.55
CA LEU A 119 8.32 -0.13 21.84
C LEU A 119 9.72 -0.04 21.22
N VAL A 120 9.82 0.62 20.07
CA VAL A 120 11.12 1.11 19.58
C VAL A 120 11.00 2.58 19.22
N GLU A 121 11.39 3.42 20.18
CA GLU A 121 11.99 4.71 19.89
C GLU A 121 13.11 4.49 18.85
N GLU A 122 13.03 5.23 17.74
CA GLU A 122 14.10 5.40 16.75
C GLU A 122 14.54 4.19 15.89
N ARG A 123 13.64 3.56 15.12
CA ARG A 123 14.09 2.80 13.93
C ARG A 123 13.39 3.19 12.64
N ALA A 124 13.98 4.15 11.94
CA ALA A 124 13.64 4.46 10.55
C ALA A 124 14.09 3.34 9.58
N ASP A 125 14.87 2.37 10.07
CA ASP A 125 15.73 1.50 9.24
C ASP A 125 15.01 0.27 8.68
N GLY A 126 13.82 -0.07 9.21
CA GLY A 126 13.04 -1.23 8.78
C GLY A 126 12.06 -0.96 7.64
N TRP A 127 11.76 0.31 7.34
CA TRP A 127 10.71 0.66 6.39
C TRP A 127 11.25 0.83 4.97
N GLY A 128 10.45 0.45 3.97
CA GLY A 128 10.76 0.67 2.56
C GLY A 128 9.50 0.89 1.73
N ILE A 129 9.63 1.60 0.61
CA ILE A 129 8.59 1.66 -0.42
C ILE A 129 9.01 0.71 -1.54
N THR A 130 8.10 -0.17 -1.92
CA THR A 130 8.24 -1.00 -3.12
C THR A 130 7.22 -0.55 -4.16
N SER A 131 7.66 -0.52 -5.43
CA SER A 131 6.79 -0.29 -6.58
C SER A 131 6.79 -1.49 -7.51
N ILE A 132 5.65 -1.81 -8.13
CA ILE A 132 5.55 -2.72 -9.29
C ILE A 132 5.04 -1.92 -10.49
N ASP A 133 5.74 -2.04 -11.60
CA ASP A 133 5.29 -1.57 -12.91
C ASP A 133 4.72 -2.77 -13.66
N LEU A 134 3.45 -2.71 -14.07
CA LEU A 134 2.82 -3.84 -14.77
C LEU A 134 3.24 -3.94 -16.24
N VAL A 135 3.91 -2.93 -16.79
CA VAL A 135 4.43 -2.96 -18.17
C VAL A 135 5.68 -3.83 -18.26
N ASP A 136 6.60 -3.69 -17.30
CA ASP A 136 7.84 -4.48 -17.28
C ASP A 136 7.82 -5.62 -16.24
N GLU A 137 6.76 -5.70 -15.43
CA GLU A 137 6.51 -6.69 -14.39
C GLU A 137 7.61 -6.78 -13.32
N LYS A 138 8.30 -5.66 -13.04
CA LYS A 138 9.42 -5.63 -12.09
C LYS A 138 9.15 -4.82 -10.83
N CYS A 139 9.42 -5.45 -9.69
CA CYS A 139 9.46 -4.77 -8.41
C CYS A 139 10.73 -3.91 -8.30
N ARG A 140 10.59 -2.68 -7.81
CA ARG A 140 11.69 -1.75 -7.58
C ARG A 140 11.54 -1.09 -6.21
N LYS A 141 12.67 -0.74 -5.59
CA LYS A 141 12.67 0.07 -4.37
C LYS A 141 12.50 1.55 -4.75
N VAL A 142 11.74 2.27 -3.94
CA VAL A 142 11.58 3.72 -4.04
C VAL A 142 12.08 4.35 -2.74
N GLU A 143 12.84 5.44 -2.88
CA GLU A 143 13.43 6.14 -1.74
C GLU A 143 12.36 6.81 -0.88
N LEU A 144 12.51 6.67 0.45
CA LEU A 144 11.63 7.29 1.45
C LEU A 144 11.89 8.81 1.58
N PRO A 145 10.89 9.59 2.02
CA PRO A 145 11.12 10.97 2.45
C PRO A 145 12.09 11.02 3.64
N ARG A 146 12.76 12.15 3.82
CA ARG A 146 13.65 12.39 4.97
C ARG A 146 12.85 12.70 6.25
N CYS A 147 11.87 11.86 6.58
CA CYS A 147 11.21 11.87 7.89
C CYS A 147 11.94 10.89 8.83
N ARG A 148 12.08 11.22 10.12
CA ARG A 148 12.74 10.40 11.15
C ARG A 148 11.84 10.31 12.37
N GLY A 149 11.95 9.26 13.18
CA GLY A 149 11.18 9.12 14.43
C GLY A 149 9.67 8.97 14.23
N TYR A 150 9.25 8.51 13.04
CA TYR A 150 7.86 8.18 12.78
C TYR A 150 7.54 6.79 13.35
N PHE A 151 6.29 6.61 13.77
CA PHE A 151 5.73 5.35 14.25
C PHE A 151 5.19 4.51 13.08
N TYR A 152 4.46 5.14 12.15
CA TYR A 152 3.92 4.49 10.96
C TYR A 152 4.09 5.33 9.70
N LEU A 153 4.14 4.64 8.57
CA LEU A 153 4.15 5.21 7.22
C LEU A 153 2.95 4.71 6.41
N THR A 154 2.20 5.65 5.85
CA THR A 154 1.08 5.35 4.95
C THR A 154 1.34 5.94 3.57
N PRO A 155 1.39 5.13 2.49
CA PRO A 155 1.46 5.64 1.14
C PRO A 155 0.10 6.22 0.73
N GLY A 156 0.14 7.32 0.00
CA GLY A 156 -1.02 8.00 -0.55
C GLY A 156 -0.76 8.51 -1.96
N VAL A 157 -1.80 9.14 -2.52
CA VAL A 157 -1.71 9.88 -3.77
C VAL A 157 -2.29 11.26 -3.47
N LEU A 158 -1.54 12.32 -3.77
CA LEU A 158 -2.02 13.69 -3.66
C LEU A 158 -1.92 14.35 -5.05
N GLY A 159 -3.06 14.67 -5.64
CA GLY A 159 -3.12 15.02 -7.06
C GLY A 159 -2.70 13.82 -7.91
N SER A 160 -1.62 13.96 -8.67
CA SER A 160 -0.98 12.89 -9.44
C SER A 160 0.34 12.41 -8.84
N GLU A 161 0.70 12.88 -7.64
CA GLU A 161 2.02 12.66 -7.04
C GLU A 161 1.95 11.60 -5.94
N LEU A 162 3.04 10.83 -5.79
CA LEU A 162 3.19 9.91 -4.67
C LEU A 162 3.32 10.71 -3.37
N SER A 163 2.47 10.42 -2.40
CA SER A 163 2.51 11.04 -1.08
C SER A 163 2.80 10.03 0.02
N MET A 164 3.32 10.52 1.13
CA MET A 164 3.57 9.74 2.34
C MET A 164 3.04 10.48 3.55
N LEU A 165 2.23 9.81 4.36
CA LEU A 165 1.89 10.26 5.70
C LEU A 165 2.90 9.66 6.68
N CYS A 166 3.71 10.49 7.32
CA CYS A 166 4.57 10.08 8.42
C CYS A 166 3.84 10.39 9.74
N ASN A 167 3.38 9.36 10.44
CA ASN A 167 2.71 9.48 11.74
C ASN A 167 3.72 9.43 12.87
N TYR A 168 3.64 10.36 13.82
CA TYR A 168 4.56 10.51 14.95
C TYR A 168 3.86 10.22 16.28
N ASP A 169 3.06 9.14 16.36
CA ASP A 169 2.30 8.68 17.53
C ASP A 169 1.80 9.76 18.49
N ARG A 170 0.50 10.09 18.43
CA ARG A 170 -0.16 11.06 19.32
C ARG A 170 0.40 12.48 19.31
N THR A 171 1.46 12.79 18.55
CA THR A 171 2.03 14.15 18.48
C THR A 171 1.63 14.88 17.21
N ARG A 172 1.86 14.30 16.03
CA ARG A 172 1.54 14.89 14.74
C ARG A 172 1.55 13.90 13.59
N ASP A 173 1.02 14.33 12.45
CA ASP A 173 1.23 13.72 11.13
C ASP A 173 1.86 14.72 10.17
N ASP A 174 2.90 14.29 9.45
CA ASP A 174 3.47 15.06 8.35
C ASP A 174 3.07 14.45 7.00
N VAL A 175 2.59 15.28 6.08
CA VAL A 175 2.32 14.89 4.69
C VAL A 175 3.46 15.31 3.80
N TRP A 176 4.13 14.33 3.21
CA TRP A 176 5.20 14.49 2.24
C TRP A 176 4.72 14.13 0.85
N VAL A 177 5.27 14.80 -0.16
CA VAL A 177 4.98 14.53 -1.57
C VAL A 177 6.25 14.52 -2.40
N MET A 178 6.40 13.50 -3.24
CA MET A 178 7.52 13.35 -4.17
C MET A 178 7.22 14.16 -5.43
N LYS A 179 7.89 15.31 -5.58
CA LYS A 179 7.65 16.24 -6.70
C LYS A 179 8.21 15.74 -8.03
N GLU A 180 9.30 14.99 -7.97
CA GLU A 180 9.90 14.34 -9.14
C GLU A 180 9.99 12.85 -8.84
N TYR A 181 9.22 12.07 -9.60
CA TYR A 181 9.08 10.65 -9.34
C TYR A 181 10.44 9.92 -9.39
N GLY A 182 10.74 9.15 -8.34
CA GLY A 182 12.00 8.41 -8.19
C GLY A 182 13.18 9.24 -7.68
N VAL A 183 13.05 10.56 -7.54
CA VAL A 183 14.12 11.44 -7.06
C VAL A 183 13.93 11.71 -5.56
N LYS A 184 14.83 11.16 -4.74
CA LYS A 184 14.79 11.27 -3.27
C LYS A 184 14.76 12.72 -2.77
N GLU A 185 15.56 13.58 -3.38
CA GLU A 185 15.69 14.99 -3.02
C GLU A 185 14.41 15.79 -3.31
N SER A 186 13.50 15.25 -4.12
CA SER A 186 12.27 15.92 -4.51
C SER A 186 11.14 15.79 -3.49
N TRP A 187 11.32 14.97 -2.44
CA TRP A 187 10.37 14.87 -1.34
C TRP A 187 10.23 16.22 -0.64
N LYS A 188 9.03 16.81 -0.70
CA LYS A 188 8.69 18.05 -0.01
C LYS A 188 7.59 17.80 1.01
N LYS A 189 7.80 18.27 2.24
CA LYS A 189 6.73 18.33 3.22
C LYS A 189 5.75 19.44 2.85
N LEU A 190 4.46 19.11 2.77
CA LEU A 190 3.40 20.08 2.45
C LEU A 190 2.60 20.49 3.68
N TYR A 191 2.25 19.53 4.54
CA TYR A 191 1.40 19.78 5.70
C TYR A 191 1.94 19.09 6.94
N THR A 192 1.64 19.69 8.09
CA THR A 192 1.79 19.08 9.42
C THR A 192 0.46 19.23 10.13
N PHE A 193 -0.12 18.11 10.57
CA PHE A 193 -1.29 18.07 11.43
C PHE A 193 -0.84 17.75 12.84
N SER A 194 -0.85 18.75 13.73
CA SER A 194 -0.48 18.54 15.13
C SER A 194 -1.69 18.10 15.95
N TYR A 195 -1.49 17.11 16.81
CA TYR A 195 -2.46 16.71 17.81
C TYR A 195 -2.18 17.51 19.09
N PRO A 196 -2.99 18.51 19.46
CA PRO A 196 -2.83 19.14 20.75
C PRO A 196 -3.03 18.07 21.83
N ASN A 197 -2.13 18.01 22.82
CA ASN A 197 -2.33 17.16 24.00
C ASN A 197 -3.70 17.50 24.61
N VAL A 198 -4.71 16.67 24.38
CA VAL A 198 -6.01 16.77 25.04
C VAL A 198 -5.86 16.21 26.46
N LEU A 199 -5.01 16.87 27.24
CA LEU A 199 -5.03 16.89 28.70
C LEU A 199 -5.18 18.35 29.13
N LYS A 200 -6.21 19.03 28.59
CA LYS A 200 -6.78 20.17 29.30
C LYS A 200 -7.75 19.59 30.31
N ASN A 201 -7.31 19.58 31.56
CA ASN A 201 -8.12 19.26 32.74
C ASN A 201 -9.50 19.92 32.62
N TRP A 202 -10.54 19.09 32.49
CA TRP A 202 -11.90 19.50 32.79
C TRP A 202 -12.07 19.33 34.30
N SER A 203 -11.96 20.43 35.05
CA SER A 203 -12.39 20.48 36.44
C SER A 203 -13.89 20.84 36.48
N ILE A 204 -14.63 20.04 37.26
CA ILE A 204 -16.06 20.21 37.61
C ILE A 204 -16.25 21.50 38.41
#